data_AF-A0A357CN81-F1
#
_entry.id   AF-A0A357CN81-F1
#
_cell.length_a   1.000
_cell.length_b   1.000
_cell.length_c   1.000
_cell.angle_alpha   90.00
_cell.angle_beta   90.00
_cell.angle_gamma   90.00
#
_symmetry.space_group_name_H-M   'P 1'
#
loop_
_entity.id
_entity.type
_entity.pdbx_description
1 polymer ?
#
loop_
_entity_poly.entity_id
_entity_poly.type
_entity_poly.pdbx_seq_one_letter_code
_entity_poly.pdbx_strand_id
1 'polypeptide(L)' 'NFWDQISDLTVKAIHPSYQYVTTELIDEARKRGLEVNAWTPNQPEEIRHLLKIGTHGVITDFPDRAQHIVEE' A
#
# COMPACT_ATOMS: atom_id res chain seq x y z
N ASN A 1 -0.04 -5.10 -19.73
CA ASN A 1 0.74 -4.62 -18.56
C ASN A 1 0.07 -5.17 -17.28
N PHE A 2 0.59 -4.93 -16.08
CA PHE A 2 0.01 -5.47 -14.83
C PHE A 2 -1.51 -5.21 -14.69
N TRP A 3 -1.97 -4.01 -15.06
CA TRP A 3 -3.38 -3.64 -14.95
C TRP A 3 -4.28 -4.43 -15.89
N ASP A 4 -3.82 -4.69 -17.12
CA ASP A 4 -4.56 -5.52 -18.08
C ASP A 4 -4.64 -6.98 -17.62
N GLN A 5 -3.64 -7.46 -16.86
CA GLN A 5 -3.65 -8.84 -16.35
C GLN A 5 -4.68 -9.06 -15.24
N ILE A 6 -5.03 -8.00 -14.50
CA ILE A 6 -5.96 -8.08 -13.37
C ILE A 6 -7.35 -7.51 -13.71
N SER A 7 -7.56 -6.97 -14.91
CA SER A 7 -8.80 -6.27 -15.28
C SER A 7 -10.05 -7.15 -15.21
N ASP A 8 -9.88 -8.45 -15.44
CA ASP A 8 -10.98 -9.42 -15.46
C ASP A 8 -11.24 -10.04 -14.06
N LEU A 9 -10.42 -9.68 -13.07
CA LEU A 9 -10.58 -10.14 -11.70
C LEU A 9 -11.52 -9.21 -10.93
N THR A 10 -12.44 -9.80 -10.16
CA THR A 10 -13.27 -9.03 -9.22
C THR A 10 -12.56 -8.95 -7.87
N VAL A 11 -11.70 -7.94 -7.72
CA VAL A 11 -10.94 -7.68 -6.48
C VAL A 11 -11.16 -6.25 -5.99
N LYS A 12 -10.94 -6.01 -4.70
CA LYS A 12 -11.03 -4.68 -4.09
C LYS A 12 -9.67 -4.06 -3.79
N ALA A 13 -8.61 -4.85 -3.71
CA ALA A 13 -7.29 -4.40 -3.30
C ALA A 13 -6.18 -5.15 -4.04
N ILE A 14 -5.03 -4.49 -4.17
CA ILE A 14 -3.75 -5.09 -4.57
C ILE A 14 -2.74 -5.00 -3.43
N HIS A 15 -1.93 -6.05 -3.26
CA HIS A 15 -1.03 -6.20 -2.12
C HIS A 15 0.44 -6.30 -2.59
N PRO A 16 1.04 -5.22 -3.10
CA PRO A 16 2.42 -5.23 -3.61
C PRO A 16 3.45 -5.20 -2.48
N SER A 17 4.69 -5.59 -2.81
CA SER A 17 5.82 -5.27 -1.94
C SER A 17 5.99 -3.75 -1.84
N TYR A 18 6.24 -3.23 -0.63
CA TYR A 18 6.35 -1.80 -0.34
C TYR A 18 7.40 -1.09 -1.19
N GLN A 19 8.43 -1.83 -1.62
CA GLN A 19 9.50 -1.31 -2.49
C GLN A 19 9.00 -0.94 -3.89
N TYR A 20 7.85 -1.46 -4.30
CA TYR A 20 7.22 -1.15 -5.59
C TYR A 20 6.08 -0.14 -5.47
N VAL A 21 5.75 0.32 -4.26
CA VAL A 21 4.66 1.27 -4.05
C VAL A 21 5.18 2.67 -4.29
N THR A 22 4.66 3.31 -5.34
CA THR A 22 4.92 4.72 -5.66
C THR A 22 3.61 5.50 -5.67
N THR A 23 3.70 6.82 -5.66
CA THR A 23 2.53 7.70 -5.80
C THR A 23 1.77 7.41 -7.10
N GLU A 24 2.49 7.15 -8.19
CA GLU A 24 1.89 6.81 -9.49
C GLU A 24 1.11 5.49 -9.44
N LEU A 25 1.64 4.47 -8.74
CA LEU A 25 0.92 3.21 -8.54
C LEU A 25 -0.36 3.43 -7.74
N ILE A 26 -0.30 4.23 -6.68
CA ILE A 26 -1.47 4.54 -5.83
C ILE A 26 -2.52 5.30 -6.65
N ASP A 27 -2.12 6.28 -7.44
CA ASP A 27 -3.05 7.06 -8.25
C ASP A 27 -3.70 6.21 -9.35
N GLU A 28 -2.96 5.31 -9.99
CA GLU A 28 -3.51 4.37 -10.98
C GLU A 28 -4.44 3.33 -10.34
N ALA A 29 -4.13 2.85 -9.13
CA ALA A 29 -5.02 1.96 -8.37
C ALA A 29 -6.32 2.69 -7.99
N ARG A 30 -6.20 3.93 -7.49
CA ARG A 30 -7.35 4.79 -7.13
C ARG A 30 -8.29 5.01 -8.31
N LYS A 31 -7.76 5.31 -9.50
CA LYS A 31 -8.56 5.48 -10.73
C LYS A 31 -9.36 4.22 -11.10
N ARG A 32 -8.91 3.05 -10.68
CA ARG A 32 -9.55 1.75 -10.91
C ARG A 32 -10.44 1.30 -9.76
N GLY A 33 -10.59 2.12 -8.71
CA GLY A 33 -11.36 1.77 -7.53
C GLY A 33 -10.71 0.67 -6.68
N LEU A 34 -9.39 0.51 -6.79
CA LEU A 34 -8.62 -0.48 -6.05
C LEU A 34 -7.91 0.15 -4.85
N GLU A 35 -7.95 -0.56 -3.73
CA GLU A 35 -7.14 -0.27 -2.54
C GLU A 35 -5.71 -0.81 -2.71
N VAL A 36 -4.75 -0.24 -1.97
CA VAL A 36 -3.33 -0.65 -2.00
C VAL A 36 -2.86 -0.92 -0.58
N ASN A 37 -2.49 -2.18 -0.31
CA ASN A 37 -1.99 -2.63 1.00
C ASN A 37 -0.55 -3.14 0.86
N ALA A 38 0.42 -2.43 1.43
CA ALA A 38 1.84 -2.72 1.20
C ALA A 38 2.43 -3.71 2.22
N TRP A 39 3.27 -4.66 1.77
CA TRP A 39 4.04 -5.58 2.64
C TRP A 39 5.54 -5.56 2.27
N THR A 40 6.53 -5.80 3.12
CA THR A 40 6.53 -5.76 4.58
C THR A 40 7.43 -4.60 5.02
N PRO A 41 6.91 -3.35 5.07
CA PRO A 41 7.70 -2.24 5.58
C PRO A 41 7.92 -2.44 7.08
N ASN A 42 9.17 -2.37 7.51
CA ASN A 42 9.53 -2.60 8.90
C ASN A 42 10.12 -1.34 9.54
N GLN A 43 10.69 -0.40 8.78
CA GLN A 43 11.25 0.83 9.34
C GLN A 43 10.18 1.92 9.54
N PRO A 44 10.26 2.73 10.62
CA PRO A 44 9.30 3.81 10.87
C PRO A 44 9.15 4.78 9.69
N GLU A 45 10.25 5.10 9.01
CA GLU A 45 10.30 6.03 7.90
C GLU A 45 9.57 5.48 6.67
N GLU A 46 9.68 4.17 6.42
CA GLU A 46 8.97 3.48 5.35
C GLU A 46 7.47 3.47 5.63
N ILE A 47 7.07 3.15 6.86
CA ILE A 47 5.67 3.15 7.30
C ILE A 47 5.08 4.56 7.15
N ARG A 48 5.75 5.59 7.67
CA ARG A 48 5.32 7.00 7.52
C ARG A 48 5.22 7.41 6.06
N HIS A 49 6.19 7.00 5.23
CA HIS A 49 6.17 7.31 3.80
C HIS A 49 4.94 6.70 3.12
N LEU A 50 4.67 5.41 3.34
CA LEU A 50 3.53 4.69 2.75
C LEU A 50 2.18 5.28 3.18
N LEU A 51 2.04 5.66 4.45
CA LEU A 51 0.86 6.37 4.93
C LEU A 51 0.72 7.73 4.23
N LYS A 52 1.82 8.49 4.12
CA LYS A 52 1.84 9.82 3.49
C LYS A 52 1.45 9.78 2.01
N ILE A 53 1.90 8.78 1.26
CA ILE A 53 1.54 8.65 -0.17
C ILE A 53 0.15 8.05 -0.39
N GLY A 54 -0.55 7.64 0.68
CA GLY A 54 -1.96 7.26 0.64
C GLY A 54 -2.21 5.77 0.39
N THR A 55 -1.34 4.89 0.90
CA THR A 55 -1.69 3.47 1.02
C THR A 55 -2.91 3.29 1.93
N HIS A 56 -3.71 2.27 1.65
CA HIS A 56 -4.89 1.94 2.46
C HIS A 56 -4.51 1.11 3.70
N GLY A 57 -3.38 0.40 3.63
CA GLY A 57 -2.86 -0.36 4.76
C GLY A 57 -1.39 -0.74 4.58
N VAL A 58 -0.77 -1.06 5.71
CA VAL A 58 0.57 -1.65 5.78
C VAL A 58 0.48 -2.99 6.49
N ILE A 59 1.20 -3.99 5.99
CA ILE A 59 1.35 -5.32 6.58
C ILE A 59 2.80 -5.39 7.06
N THR A 60 3.03 -5.30 8.37
CA THR A 60 4.37 -5.18 8.98
C THR A 60 4.59 -6.29 10.01
N ASP A 61 5.85 -6.63 10.26
CA ASP A 61 6.22 -7.53 11.36
C ASP A 61 6.18 -6.81 12.72
N PHE A 62 6.05 -5.48 12.72
CA PHE A 62 6.05 -4.61 13.92
C PHE A 62 4.73 -3.84 14.05
N PRO A 63 3.60 -4.52 14.36
CA PRO A 63 2.28 -3.89 14.43
C PRO A 63 2.18 -2.81 15.50
N ASP A 64 2.89 -2.96 16.62
CA ASP A 64 3.02 -1.97 17.69
C ASP A 64 3.62 -0.65 17.19
N ARG A 65 4.70 -0.73 16.40
CA ARG A 65 5.35 0.42 15.77
C ARG A 65 4.41 1.13 14.81
N ALA A 66 3.68 0.36 13.99
CA ALA A 66 2.70 0.93 13.07
C ALA A 66 1.55 1.64 13.81
N GLN A 67 1.05 1.05 14.91
CA GLN A 67 0.03 1.69 15.75
C GLN A 67 0.51 3.04 16.30
N HIS A 68 1.70 3.07 16.90
CA HIS A 68 2.28 4.33 17.40
C HIS A 68 2.38 5.40 16.31
N ILE A 69 2.82 5.04 15.10
CA ILE A 69 2.95 6.00 13.99
C ILE A 69 1.59 6.54 13.51
N VAL A 70 0.53 5.74 13.56
CA VAL A 70 -0.83 6.18 13.17
C VAL A 70 -1.43 7.15 14.19
N GLU A 71 -0.99 7.06 15.45
CA GLU A 71 -1.44 7.91 16.55
C GLU A 71 -0.64 9.23 16.69
N GLU A 72 0.51 9.36 16.00
CA GLU A 72 1.33 10.59 15.90
C GLU A 72 0.58 11.74 15.19
#